data_AF-A0A380THZ6-F1
#
_entry.id   AF-A0A380THZ6-F1
#
_cell.length_a   1.000
_cell.length_b   1.000
_cell.length_c   1.000
_cell.angle_alpha   90.00
_cell.angle_beta   90.00
_cell.angle_gamma   90.00
#
_symmetry.space_group_name_H-M   'P 1'
#
loop_
_entity.id
_entity.type
_entity.pdbx_description
1 polymer ?
#
loop_
_entity_poly.entity_id
_entity_poly.type
_entity_poly.pdbx_seq_one_letter_code
_entity_poly.pdbx_strand_id
1 'polypeptide(L)'
;MAAGVHAPRPISLFYSYSHRDERYREKLVTQLRILERQGVIQGWHDRKIGAGKNWASEINHHLETAGIILLLVSDNFLASDYCYGKEMTRALERHDAKSARVIPIILQPCLWEEALFAKLQALPRDGKPVTRWSPQAEAYNNIAVGIREAARELRAVAGPHPDPLPQAGEGGTRGRGRVRVFKDLAVFRDVDAPWCPEMVVIPSGSFFMGSPPGEAERSDHEGPQHRVTIAYRFALGRYAVTFDKYDHFCEVTKRKKPEDQGWGRGQRPVINVSWFDAVAYCEWLANEAEQPYRLPSEAEWEYACRAGTTTPYWWGDELTPKKINYPESFPGKTSEVGSDSPNPWDIFDMHGNVTQWVADIWHDGYQGAPVDGSAWTEREEKDSRLVRVIRGSTWNNFAWNFRSARRGWNLPVNRYYYQGFRVAMTLE
;
A
#
# COMPACT_ATOMS: atom_id res chain seq x y z
N MET A 1 39.54 -4.10 -23.86
CA MET A 1 38.46 -3.37 -24.56
C MET A 1 37.48 -2.89 -23.48
N ALA A 2 37.11 -1.63 -23.52
CA ALA A 2 36.56 -0.86 -22.39
C ALA A 2 35.37 -1.52 -21.68
N ALA A 3 35.42 -1.52 -20.34
CA ALA A 3 34.31 -1.89 -19.47
C ALA A 3 33.11 -0.97 -19.75
N GLY A 4 31.96 -1.56 -20.06
CA GLY A 4 30.71 -0.83 -20.24
C GLY A 4 30.29 -0.22 -18.93
N VAL A 5 30.42 1.10 -18.81
CA VAL A 5 29.77 1.90 -17.78
C VAL A 5 28.26 1.77 -18.01
N HIS A 6 27.56 1.04 -17.18
CA HIS A 6 26.10 1.01 -17.23
C HIS A 6 25.55 2.42 -17.02
N ALA A 7 24.68 2.85 -17.93
CA ALA A 7 24.06 4.16 -17.86
C ALA A 7 23.05 4.20 -16.70
N PRO A 8 23.05 5.27 -15.87
CA PRO A 8 22.13 5.39 -14.73
C PRO A 8 20.66 5.38 -15.18
N ARG A 9 19.80 4.67 -14.43
CA ARG A 9 18.36 4.53 -14.76
C ARG A 9 17.67 5.90 -14.90
N PRO A 10 16.80 6.09 -15.90
CA PRO A 10 16.03 7.33 -16.08
C PRO A 10 15.10 7.59 -14.88
N ILE A 11 14.97 8.86 -14.49
CA ILE A 11 14.01 9.26 -13.46
C ILE A 11 12.60 9.25 -14.05
N SER A 12 11.68 8.50 -13.44
CA SER A 12 10.27 8.47 -13.85
C SER A 12 9.62 9.84 -13.62
N LEU A 13 8.93 10.34 -14.65
CA LEU A 13 8.33 11.66 -14.66
C LEU A 13 6.82 11.58 -14.97
N PHE A 14 5.99 12.10 -14.06
CA PHE A 14 4.53 12.11 -14.17
C PHE A 14 4.01 13.52 -14.45
N TYR A 15 3.03 13.64 -15.36
CA TYR A 15 2.35 14.91 -15.65
C TYR A 15 0.94 14.91 -15.03
N SER A 16 0.71 15.75 -14.03
CA SER A 16 -0.65 16.08 -13.55
C SER A 16 -1.13 17.32 -14.29
N TYR A 17 -2.21 17.20 -15.05
CA TYR A 17 -2.73 18.28 -15.90
C TYR A 17 -4.22 18.12 -16.17
N SER A 18 -4.90 19.24 -16.43
CA SER A 18 -6.27 19.18 -16.97
C SER A 18 -6.22 18.77 -18.45
N HIS A 19 -7.10 17.88 -18.91
CA HIS A 19 -7.17 17.49 -20.32
C HIS A 19 -7.39 18.69 -21.27
N ARG A 20 -7.94 19.81 -20.76
CA ARG A 20 -8.08 21.07 -21.51
C ARG A 20 -6.75 21.73 -21.85
N ASP A 21 -5.69 21.36 -21.13
CA ASP A 21 -4.33 21.88 -21.28
C ASP A 21 -3.41 20.92 -22.06
N GLU A 22 -3.97 19.90 -22.73
CA GLU A 22 -3.24 18.87 -23.46
C GLU A 22 -2.19 19.44 -24.43
N ARG A 23 -2.52 20.52 -25.14
CA ARG A 23 -1.60 21.21 -26.07
C ARG A 23 -0.29 21.67 -25.42
N TYR A 24 -0.32 22.04 -24.14
CA TYR A 24 0.87 22.48 -23.41
C TYR A 24 1.71 21.28 -22.99
N ARG A 25 1.06 20.19 -22.55
CA ARG A 25 1.70 18.91 -22.23
C ARG A 25 2.42 18.34 -23.45
N GLU A 26 1.81 18.35 -24.63
CA GLU A 26 2.41 17.86 -25.88
C GLU A 26 3.66 18.64 -26.28
N LYS A 27 3.61 19.98 -26.21
CA LYS A 27 4.78 20.84 -26.46
C LYS A 27 5.90 20.56 -25.46
N LEU A 28 5.57 20.40 -24.19
CA LEU A 28 6.54 20.08 -23.14
C LEU A 28 7.17 18.69 -23.35
N VAL A 29 6.37 17.67 -23.65
CA VAL A 29 6.87 16.32 -24.01
C VAL A 29 7.84 16.41 -25.19
N THR A 30 7.51 17.20 -26.22
CA THR A 30 8.38 17.42 -27.38
C THR A 30 9.73 18.03 -26.97
N GLN A 31 9.71 19.06 -26.12
CA GLN A 31 10.93 19.70 -25.61
C GLN A 31 11.78 18.74 -24.77
N LEU A 32 11.16 17.85 -24.01
CA LEU A 32 11.82 16.91 -23.12
C LEU A 32 12.36 15.65 -23.82
N ARG A 33 12.05 15.43 -25.11
CA ARG A 33 12.49 14.24 -25.86
C ARG A 33 14.00 14.02 -25.85
N ILE A 34 14.79 15.09 -25.84
CA ILE A 34 16.26 14.95 -25.77
C ILE A 34 16.70 14.36 -24.43
N LEU A 35 16.03 14.69 -23.33
CA LEU A 35 16.33 14.14 -22.00
C LEU A 35 15.90 12.69 -21.88
N GLU A 36 14.78 12.29 -22.51
CA GLU A 36 14.38 10.89 -22.61
C GLU A 36 15.37 10.06 -23.43
N ARG A 37 15.82 10.58 -24.58
CA ARG A 37 16.84 9.91 -25.43
C ARG A 37 18.19 9.77 -24.74
N GLN A 38 18.55 10.73 -23.87
CA GLN A 38 19.75 10.68 -23.05
C GLN A 38 19.58 9.81 -21.79
N GLY A 39 18.41 9.16 -21.62
CA GLY A 39 18.11 8.34 -20.46
C GLY A 39 18.10 9.12 -19.15
N VAL A 40 17.87 10.44 -19.17
CA VAL A 40 17.81 11.29 -17.98
C VAL A 40 16.48 11.13 -17.26
N ILE A 41 15.40 11.09 -18.03
CA ILE A 41 14.02 10.94 -17.54
C ILE A 41 13.26 9.91 -18.38
N GLN A 42 12.16 9.42 -17.84
CA GLN A 42 11.18 8.60 -18.55
C GLN A 42 9.79 9.19 -18.27
N GLY A 43 9.20 9.87 -19.25
CA GLY A 43 7.90 10.50 -19.09
C GLY A 43 6.75 9.49 -19.17
N TRP A 44 5.72 9.67 -18.34
CA TRP A 44 4.44 8.99 -18.43
C TRP A 44 3.28 9.98 -18.33
N HIS A 45 2.27 9.81 -19.19
CA HIS A 45 1.02 10.57 -19.16
C HIS A 45 -0.16 9.66 -19.54
N ASP A 46 -1.36 10.04 -19.12
CA ASP A 46 -2.64 9.38 -19.36
C ASP A 46 -2.88 8.86 -20.80
N ARG A 47 -2.46 9.58 -21.84
CA ARG A 47 -2.59 9.10 -23.25
C ARG A 47 -1.73 7.87 -23.59
N LYS A 48 -0.84 7.41 -22.70
CA LYS A 48 -0.09 6.16 -22.85
C LYS A 48 -0.88 4.94 -22.34
N ILE A 49 -2.07 5.15 -21.80
CA ILE A 49 -2.98 4.10 -21.38
C ILE A 49 -3.56 3.43 -22.64
N GLY A 50 -3.27 2.14 -22.83
CA GLY A 50 -3.82 1.34 -23.92
C GLY A 50 -5.34 1.14 -23.78
N ALA A 51 -6.03 0.96 -24.91
CA ALA A 51 -7.47 0.68 -24.92
C ALA A 51 -7.79 -0.55 -24.04
N GLY A 52 -8.79 -0.42 -23.14
CA GLY A 52 -9.20 -1.47 -22.22
C GLY A 52 -8.54 -1.45 -20.83
N LYS A 53 -7.59 -0.53 -20.56
CA LYS A 53 -6.96 -0.37 -19.24
C LYS A 53 -7.69 0.65 -18.37
N ASN A 54 -7.75 0.41 -17.07
CA ASN A 54 -8.34 1.33 -16.10
C ASN A 54 -7.48 2.59 -15.97
N TRP A 55 -7.98 3.70 -16.49
CA TRP A 55 -7.25 4.96 -16.55
C TRP A 55 -6.84 5.50 -15.18
N ALA A 56 -7.69 5.39 -14.17
CA ALA A 56 -7.41 5.90 -12.83
C ALA A 56 -6.35 5.06 -12.09
N SER A 57 -6.34 3.74 -12.31
CA SER A 57 -5.34 2.83 -11.73
C SER A 57 -3.95 3.07 -12.31
N GLU A 58 -3.85 3.28 -13.62
CA GLU A 58 -2.59 3.58 -14.31
C GLU A 58 -2.06 4.97 -13.90
N ILE A 59 -2.94 5.99 -13.84
CA ILE A 59 -2.60 7.31 -13.31
C ILE A 59 -2.03 7.22 -11.89
N ASN A 60 -2.71 6.49 -11.00
CA ASN A 60 -2.25 6.36 -9.61
C ASN A 60 -0.92 5.60 -9.52
N HIS A 61 -0.75 4.50 -10.25
CA HIS A 61 0.51 3.76 -10.28
C HIS A 61 1.68 4.65 -10.70
N HIS A 62 1.50 5.45 -11.75
CA HIS A 62 2.55 6.33 -12.23
C HIS A 62 2.75 7.57 -11.33
N LEU A 63 1.70 8.05 -10.67
CA LEU A 63 1.81 9.05 -9.62
C LEU A 63 2.59 8.55 -8.41
N GLU A 64 2.45 7.28 -8.00
CA GLU A 64 3.14 6.69 -6.85
C GLU A 64 4.59 6.29 -7.13
N THR A 65 4.93 6.01 -8.39
CA THR A 65 6.27 5.55 -8.80
C THR A 65 7.14 6.65 -9.40
N ALA A 66 6.57 7.81 -9.72
CA ALA A 66 7.33 8.92 -10.31
C ALA A 66 8.34 9.50 -9.32
N GLY A 67 9.57 9.74 -9.78
CA GLY A 67 10.58 10.48 -9.03
C GLY A 67 10.42 12.00 -9.18
N ILE A 68 9.84 12.46 -10.30
CA ILE A 68 9.46 13.85 -10.53
C ILE A 68 7.98 13.91 -10.92
N ILE A 69 7.22 14.79 -10.28
CA ILE A 69 5.81 15.07 -10.58
C ILE A 69 5.71 16.52 -11.05
N LEU A 70 5.24 16.72 -12.29
CA LEU A 70 4.97 18.03 -12.85
C LEU A 70 3.50 18.38 -12.67
N LEU A 71 3.21 19.52 -12.04
CA LEU A 71 1.86 20.08 -12.00
C LEU A 71 1.74 21.09 -13.13
N LEU A 72 0.95 20.83 -14.17
CA LEU A 72 0.74 21.79 -15.25
C LEU A 72 -0.36 22.78 -14.84
N VAL A 73 0.06 23.89 -14.22
CA VAL A 73 -0.80 24.83 -13.52
C VAL A 73 -1.44 25.81 -14.48
N SER A 74 -2.77 25.88 -14.41
CA SER A 74 -3.66 26.64 -15.27
C SER A 74 -4.97 26.91 -14.49
N ASP A 75 -5.85 27.79 -14.97
CA ASP A 75 -7.18 27.95 -14.37
C ASP A 75 -7.99 26.64 -14.34
N ASN A 76 -7.91 25.84 -15.41
CA ASN A 76 -8.56 24.53 -15.51
C ASN A 76 -7.95 23.50 -14.54
N PHE A 77 -6.65 23.60 -14.24
CA PHE A 77 -6.00 22.74 -13.26
C PHE A 77 -6.47 23.09 -11.85
N LEU A 78 -6.46 24.38 -11.50
CA LEU A 78 -6.86 24.87 -10.17
C LEU A 78 -8.35 24.65 -9.90
N ALA A 79 -9.19 24.73 -10.94
CA ALA A 79 -10.63 24.49 -10.83
C ALA A 79 -11.03 22.99 -10.85
N SER A 80 -10.09 22.07 -11.02
CA SER A 80 -10.38 20.63 -11.10
C SER A 80 -10.28 19.96 -9.73
N ASP A 81 -11.39 19.44 -9.19
CA ASP A 81 -11.42 18.67 -7.94
C ASP A 81 -10.53 17.42 -7.97
N TYR A 82 -10.30 16.85 -9.17
CA TYR A 82 -9.46 15.67 -9.34
C TYR A 82 -7.96 16.01 -9.34
N CYS A 83 -7.55 16.97 -10.19
CA CYS A 83 -6.14 17.36 -10.30
C CYS A 83 -5.67 18.13 -9.05
N TYR A 84 -6.48 19.09 -8.58
CA TYR A 84 -6.17 19.92 -7.41
C TYR A 84 -6.44 19.18 -6.09
N GLY A 85 -7.55 18.44 -5.98
CA GLY A 85 -7.93 17.81 -4.71
C GLY A 85 -7.20 16.51 -4.40
N LYS A 86 -7.03 15.62 -5.39
CA LYS A 86 -6.48 14.26 -5.17
C LYS A 86 -5.03 14.13 -5.60
N GLU A 87 -4.74 14.40 -6.87
CA GLU A 87 -3.39 14.19 -7.43
C GLU A 87 -2.37 15.16 -6.84
N MET A 88 -2.69 16.45 -6.76
CA MET A 88 -1.81 17.47 -6.21
C MET A 88 -1.55 17.27 -4.72
N THR A 89 -2.58 16.97 -3.92
CA THR A 89 -2.41 16.69 -2.49
C THR A 89 -1.48 15.49 -2.29
N ARG A 90 -1.70 14.40 -3.01
CA ARG A 90 -0.83 13.22 -2.95
C ARG A 90 0.59 13.51 -3.45
N ALA A 91 0.72 14.29 -4.52
CA ALA A 91 2.01 14.72 -5.03
C ALA A 91 2.79 15.52 -3.97
N LEU A 92 2.13 16.44 -3.28
CA LEU A 92 2.72 17.24 -2.20
C LEU A 92 3.10 16.39 -0.99
N GLU A 93 2.30 15.39 -0.62
CA GLU A 93 2.68 14.41 0.41
C GLU A 93 3.98 13.68 0.04
N ARG A 94 4.09 13.20 -1.21
CA ARG A 94 5.31 12.55 -1.72
C ARG A 94 6.49 13.52 -1.77
N HIS A 95 6.24 14.81 -2.05
CA HIS A 95 7.24 15.86 -2.02
C HIS A 95 7.78 16.13 -0.62
N ASP A 96 6.89 16.35 0.34
CA ASP A 96 7.23 16.61 1.74
C ASP A 96 7.92 15.39 2.36
N ALA A 97 7.57 14.18 1.93
CA ALA A 97 8.23 12.92 2.28
C ALA A 97 9.56 12.64 1.55
N LYS A 98 9.98 13.52 0.62
CA LYS A 98 11.18 13.38 -0.24
C LYS A 98 11.19 12.12 -1.11
N SER A 99 10.05 11.44 -1.30
CA SER A 99 9.91 10.27 -2.17
C SER A 99 9.62 10.64 -3.62
N ALA A 100 9.24 11.90 -3.89
CA ALA A 100 9.21 12.50 -5.20
C ALA A 100 9.58 13.99 -5.14
N ARG A 101 9.89 14.59 -6.28
CA ARG A 101 10.02 16.04 -6.41
C ARG A 101 8.84 16.61 -7.19
N VAL A 102 8.04 17.44 -6.55
CA VAL A 102 6.96 18.19 -7.21
C VAL A 102 7.52 19.48 -7.77
N ILE A 103 7.19 19.77 -9.04
CA ILE A 103 7.59 20.99 -9.72
C ILE A 103 6.34 21.60 -10.38
N PRO A 104 5.82 22.73 -9.85
CA PRO A 104 4.76 23.48 -10.51
C PRO A 104 5.26 24.08 -11.83
N ILE A 105 4.53 23.84 -12.93
CA ILE A 105 4.77 24.42 -14.25
C ILE A 105 3.65 25.41 -14.55
N ILE A 106 3.94 26.71 -14.48
CA ILE A 106 2.92 27.75 -14.68
C ILE A 106 2.68 27.95 -16.17
N LEU A 107 1.54 27.48 -16.68
CA LEU A 107 1.20 27.55 -18.10
C LEU A 107 0.65 28.92 -18.48
N GLN A 108 -0.25 29.46 -17.67
CA GLN A 108 -0.95 30.71 -17.92
C GLN A 108 -1.14 31.53 -16.63
N PRO A 109 -1.38 32.85 -16.73
CA PRO A 109 -1.72 33.66 -15.56
C PRO A 109 -2.95 33.10 -14.86
N CYS A 110 -2.80 32.74 -13.60
CA CYS A 110 -3.86 32.25 -12.72
C CYS A 110 -3.45 32.52 -11.27
N LEU A 111 -4.36 32.37 -10.32
CA LEU A 111 -4.14 32.66 -8.90
C LEU A 111 -3.41 31.48 -8.20
N TRP A 112 -2.28 31.06 -8.75
CA TRP A 112 -1.56 29.87 -8.27
C TRP A 112 -0.75 30.15 -7.01
N GLU A 113 -0.44 31.41 -6.72
CA GLU A 113 0.27 31.84 -5.52
C GLU A 113 -0.53 31.56 -4.23
N GLU A 114 -1.84 31.35 -4.34
CA GLU A 114 -2.73 30.95 -3.23
C GLU A 114 -2.80 29.42 -3.05
N ALA A 115 -2.21 28.64 -3.95
CA ALA A 115 -2.29 27.19 -3.92
C ALA A 115 -1.35 26.56 -2.87
N LEU A 116 -1.67 25.35 -2.40
CA LEU A 116 -0.88 24.63 -1.39
C LEU A 116 0.59 24.36 -1.83
N PHE A 117 0.84 24.31 -3.15
CA PHE A 117 2.18 24.15 -3.71
C PHE A 117 2.92 25.47 -3.93
N ALA A 118 2.35 26.64 -3.62
CA ALA A 118 2.98 27.94 -3.88
C ALA A 118 4.31 28.12 -3.14
N LYS A 119 4.53 27.37 -2.05
CA LYS A 119 5.81 27.29 -1.33
C LYS A 119 6.94 26.66 -2.17
N LEU A 120 6.62 25.97 -3.27
CA LEU A 120 7.59 25.28 -4.12
C LEU A 120 8.10 26.20 -5.23
N GLN A 121 9.37 26.03 -5.60
CA GLN A 121 9.95 26.77 -6.71
C GLN A 121 9.30 26.32 -8.04
N ALA A 122 8.53 27.22 -8.63
CA ALA A 122 7.86 27.00 -9.91
C ALA A 122 8.81 27.17 -11.10
N LEU A 123 8.48 26.48 -12.20
CA LEU A 123 9.03 26.70 -13.54
C LEU A 123 7.92 27.25 -14.47
N PRO A 124 8.25 28.00 -15.53
CA PRO A 124 9.54 28.64 -15.79
C PRO A 124 10.00 29.52 -14.63
N ARG A 125 11.30 29.83 -14.58
CA ARG A 125 11.93 30.61 -13.50
C ARG A 125 11.10 31.87 -13.17
N ASP A 126 11.07 32.22 -11.89
CA ASP A 126 10.30 33.32 -11.31
C ASP A 126 8.77 33.16 -11.43
N GLY A 127 8.29 31.94 -11.73
CA GLY A 127 6.87 31.64 -11.89
C GLY A 127 6.23 32.32 -13.10
N LYS A 128 7.02 32.85 -14.04
CA LYS A 128 6.52 33.56 -15.22
C LYS A 128 5.76 32.59 -16.13
N PRO A 129 4.45 32.77 -16.36
CA PRO A 129 3.64 31.81 -17.12
C PRO A 129 4.13 31.62 -18.55
N VAL A 130 4.11 30.39 -19.07
CA VAL A 130 4.53 30.05 -20.44
C VAL A 130 3.91 30.98 -21.49
N THR A 131 2.63 31.33 -21.37
CA THR A 131 1.95 32.23 -22.32
C THR A 131 2.48 33.67 -22.33
N ARG A 132 3.22 34.10 -21.31
CA ARG A 132 3.83 35.45 -21.20
C ARG A 132 5.30 35.51 -21.66
N TRP A 133 5.87 34.40 -22.12
CA TRP A 133 7.19 34.41 -22.74
C TRP A 133 7.07 34.71 -24.23
N SER A 134 7.96 35.57 -24.72
CA SER A 134 8.10 35.86 -26.15
C SER A 134 9.57 35.71 -26.51
N PRO A 135 9.94 34.64 -27.24
CA PRO A 135 9.11 33.54 -27.74
C PRO A 135 8.74 32.49 -26.66
N GLN A 136 7.58 31.83 -26.78
CA GLN A 136 7.17 30.77 -25.85
C GLN A 136 8.15 29.59 -25.80
N ALA A 137 8.90 29.35 -26.88
CA ALA A 137 9.92 28.30 -26.94
C ALA A 137 11.00 28.46 -25.86
N GLU A 138 11.33 29.70 -25.48
CA GLU A 138 12.28 29.95 -24.39
C GLU A 138 11.72 29.51 -23.04
N ALA A 139 10.41 29.61 -22.82
CA ALA A 139 9.77 29.11 -21.60
C ALA A 139 9.91 27.59 -21.48
N TYR A 140 9.62 26.86 -22.56
CA TYR A 140 9.77 25.40 -22.58
C TYR A 140 11.23 24.98 -22.43
N ASN A 141 12.17 25.71 -23.04
CA ASN A 141 13.60 25.47 -22.83
C ASN A 141 14.00 25.69 -21.37
N ASN A 142 13.52 26.77 -20.75
CA ASN A 142 13.76 27.04 -19.34
C ASN A 142 13.22 25.92 -18.43
N ILE A 143 11.99 25.45 -18.70
CA ILE A 143 11.39 24.30 -18.00
C ILE A 143 12.25 23.05 -18.18
N ALA A 144 12.69 22.75 -19.41
CA ALA A 144 13.50 21.57 -19.69
C ALA A 144 14.86 21.60 -18.99
N VAL A 145 15.50 22.77 -18.90
CA VAL A 145 16.73 22.97 -18.12
C VAL A 145 16.48 22.70 -16.64
N GLY A 146 15.41 23.25 -16.06
CA GLY A 146 15.07 23.04 -14.65
C GLY A 146 14.73 21.58 -14.32
N ILE A 147 14.00 20.88 -15.20
CA ILE A 147 13.71 19.45 -15.03
C ILE A 147 14.99 18.61 -15.11
N ARG A 148 15.91 18.95 -16.03
CA ARG A 148 17.22 18.28 -16.12
C ARG A 148 18.04 18.47 -14.84
N GLU A 149 18.05 19.67 -14.28
CA GLU A 149 18.76 19.96 -13.02
C GLU A 149 18.13 19.19 -11.85
N ALA A 150 16.81 19.22 -11.72
CA ALA A 150 16.09 18.43 -10.72
C ALA A 150 16.39 16.93 -10.82
N ALA A 151 16.40 16.37 -12.05
CA ALA A 151 16.75 14.98 -12.28
C ALA A 151 18.22 14.66 -11.93
N ARG A 152 19.16 15.59 -12.20
CA ARG A 152 20.57 15.44 -11.82
C ARG A 152 20.75 15.47 -10.30
N GLU A 153 20.06 16.35 -9.60
CA GLU A 153 20.13 16.43 -8.14
C GLU A 153 19.57 15.16 -7.48
N LEU A 154 18.41 14.68 -7.95
CA LEU A 154 17.84 13.42 -7.46
C LEU A 154 18.78 12.23 -7.68
N ARG A 155 19.55 12.24 -8.77
CA ARG A 155 20.59 11.25 -9.04
C ARG A 155 21.84 11.41 -8.16
N ALA A 156 22.25 12.64 -7.89
CA ALA A 156 23.42 12.91 -7.06
C ALA A 156 23.20 12.51 -5.59
N VAL A 157 21.97 12.69 -5.09
CA VAL A 157 21.56 12.23 -3.74
C VAL A 157 21.51 10.70 -3.65
N ALA A 158 21.29 9.99 -4.76
CA ALA A 158 21.22 8.53 -4.81
C ALA A 158 22.59 7.81 -4.81
N GLY A 159 23.72 8.53 -5.03
CA GLY A 159 25.07 7.94 -5.13
C GLY A 159 25.28 6.94 -6.30
N PRO A 160 26.53 6.59 -6.67
CA PRO A 160 26.79 5.54 -7.64
C PRO A 160 26.58 4.17 -6.95
N HIS A 161 25.37 3.63 -7.06
CA HIS A 161 25.03 2.28 -6.58
C HIS A 161 25.41 1.21 -7.64
N PRO A 162 25.84 0.00 -7.25
CA PRO A 162 26.18 -1.07 -8.18
C PRO A 162 25.01 -1.45 -9.07
N ASP A 163 25.34 -1.84 -10.30
CA ASP A 163 24.39 -2.14 -11.35
C ASP A 163 23.31 -3.18 -11.02
N PRO A 164 22.15 -3.08 -11.69
CA PRO A 164 21.11 -4.10 -11.57
C PRO A 164 21.60 -5.43 -12.17
N LEU A 165 21.30 -6.52 -11.46
CA LEU A 165 21.52 -7.89 -11.91
C LEU A 165 20.94 -8.14 -13.33
N PRO A 166 21.65 -8.90 -14.19
CA PRO A 166 21.28 -9.12 -15.57
C PRO A 166 20.07 -10.06 -15.73
N GLN A 167 19.31 -9.86 -16.80
CA GLN A 167 18.31 -10.80 -17.29
C GLN A 167 18.96 -12.15 -17.64
N ALA A 168 18.21 -13.23 -17.40
CA ALA A 168 18.66 -14.61 -17.56
C ALA A 168 18.99 -15.01 -19.01
N GLY A 169 20.09 -15.74 -19.17
CA GLY A 169 20.58 -16.42 -20.38
C GLY A 169 21.93 -15.85 -20.82
N GLU A 170 23.06 -16.55 -20.87
CA GLU A 170 23.37 -17.98 -20.88
C GLU A 170 24.72 -18.23 -20.17
N GLY A 171 24.86 -19.40 -19.53
CA GLY A 171 26.13 -20.09 -19.29
C GLY A 171 27.16 -19.49 -18.33
N GLY A 172 27.23 -20.00 -17.08
CA GLY A 172 28.42 -19.78 -16.23
C GLY A 172 28.28 -20.12 -14.74
N THR A 173 28.32 -21.42 -14.41
CA THR A 173 28.70 -22.06 -13.12
C THR A 173 28.36 -21.38 -11.77
N ARG A 174 27.32 -21.96 -11.15
CA ARG A 174 26.84 -21.87 -9.75
C ARG A 174 27.93 -21.86 -8.67
N GLY A 175 27.88 -20.84 -7.81
CA GLY A 175 28.07 -21.02 -6.36
C GLY A 175 26.69 -21.29 -5.74
N ARG A 176 26.49 -22.45 -5.09
CA ARG A 176 25.21 -22.85 -4.48
C ARG A 176 24.87 -21.95 -3.26
N GLY A 177 24.18 -20.84 -3.49
CA GLY A 177 23.37 -20.19 -2.45
C GLY A 177 22.21 -21.14 -2.10
N ARG A 178 22.05 -21.47 -0.81
CA ARG A 178 20.93 -22.31 -0.34
C ARG A 178 19.62 -21.58 -0.65
N VAL A 179 18.79 -22.15 -1.54
CA VAL A 179 17.37 -21.80 -1.63
C VAL A 179 16.77 -22.03 -0.24
N ARG A 180 16.16 -21.00 0.36
CA ARG A 180 15.49 -21.14 1.65
C ARG A 180 14.24 -21.98 1.44
N VAL A 181 14.29 -23.23 1.86
CA VAL A 181 13.15 -24.14 1.77
C VAL A 181 12.22 -23.86 2.93
N PHE A 182 11.09 -23.21 2.65
CA PHE A 182 10.02 -23.04 3.62
C PHE A 182 9.20 -24.32 3.69
N LYS A 183 9.08 -24.94 4.87
CA LYS A 183 8.14 -26.05 5.10
C LYS A 183 6.78 -25.47 5.48
N ASP A 184 5.69 -26.07 5.00
CA ASP A 184 4.35 -25.66 5.42
C ASP A 184 4.22 -25.65 6.93
N LEU A 185 3.59 -24.61 7.46
CA LEU A 185 3.36 -24.35 8.88
C LEU A 185 4.65 -24.17 9.70
N ALA A 186 5.81 -24.00 9.06
CA ALA A 186 7.01 -23.61 9.78
C ALA A 186 6.89 -22.17 10.28
N VAL A 187 7.29 -21.97 11.54
CA VAL A 187 7.46 -20.64 12.14
C VAL A 187 8.89 -20.17 11.89
N PHE A 188 9.04 -18.92 11.46
CA PHE A 188 10.34 -18.30 11.26
C PHE A 188 10.32 -16.79 11.56
N ARG A 189 11.52 -16.20 11.63
CA ARG A 189 11.76 -14.76 11.52
C ARG A 189 12.78 -14.55 10.41
N ASP A 190 12.69 -13.44 9.68
CA ASP A 190 13.68 -13.11 8.64
C ASP A 190 14.94 -12.52 9.24
N VAL A 191 14.76 -11.63 10.22
CA VAL A 191 15.84 -11.04 10.98
C VAL A 191 15.72 -11.52 12.42
N ASP A 192 16.83 -11.98 13.00
CA ASP A 192 16.91 -12.36 14.40
C ASP A 192 16.95 -11.10 15.29
N ALA A 193 15.82 -10.40 15.34
CA ALA A 193 15.65 -9.19 16.11
C ALA A 193 14.22 -9.11 16.68
N PRO A 194 14.04 -8.55 17.90
CA PRO A 194 12.72 -8.46 18.54
C PRO A 194 11.66 -7.67 17.76
N TRP A 195 12.09 -6.75 16.90
CA TRP A 195 11.20 -5.93 16.06
C TRP A 195 10.66 -6.70 14.84
N CYS A 196 11.33 -7.76 14.40
CA CYS A 196 10.92 -8.56 13.25
C CYS A 196 9.81 -9.55 13.67
N PRO A 197 8.65 -9.56 12.99
CA PRO A 197 7.55 -10.46 13.33
C PRO A 197 7.90 -11.95 13.14
N GLU A 198 7.31 -12.81 13.99
CA GLU A 198 7.23 -14.24 13.68
C GLU A 198 6.20 -14.47 12.58
N MET A 199 6.59 -15.24 11.59
CA MET A 199 5.80 -15.55 10.41
C MET A 199 5.54 -17.06 10.36
N VAL A 200 4.34 -17.45 9.99
CA VAL A 200 3.97 -18.84 9.73
C VAL A 200 3.80 -19.04 8.24
N VAL A 201 4.49 -20.03 7.67
CA VAL A 201 4.33 -20.42 6.27
C VAL A 201 2.95 -21.04 6.05
N ILE A 202 2.12 -20.40 5.23
CA ILE A 202 0.77 -20.85 4.94
C ILE A 202 0.81 -21.81 3.73
N PRO A 203 0.23 -23.01 3.84
CA PRO A 203 0.18 -23.95 2.72
C PRO A 203 -0.67 -23.37 1.58
N SER A 204 -0.28 -23.61 0.33
CA SER A 204 -1.16 -23.33 -0.80
C SER A 204 -2.40 -24.24 -0.75
N GLY A 205 -3.54 -23.77 -1.20
CA GLY A 205 -4.74 -24.60 -1.25
C GLY A 205 -5.99 -23.84 -1.64
N SER A 206 -7.14 -24.47 -1.40
CA SER A 206 -8.44 -23.86 -1.67
C SER A 206 -9.34 -23.95 -0.46
N PHE A 207 -10.26 -22.99 -0.34
CA PHE A 207 -11.30 -22.98 0.69
C PHE A 207 -12.56 -22.30 0.17
N PHE A 208 -13.64 -22.42 0.94
CA PHE A 208 -14.85 -21.62 0.73
C PHE A 208 -14.77 -20.35 1.57
N MET A 209 -14.70 -19.20 0.89
CA MET A 209 -14.72 -17.87 1.49
C MET A 209 -16.16 -17.40 1.67
N GLY A 210 -16.43 -16.75 2.80
CA GLY A 210 -17.78 -16.40 3.24
C GLY A 210 -18.49 -17.52 3.99
N SER A 211 -19.73 -17.25 4.43
CA SER A 211 -20.53 -18.18 5.23
C SER A 211 -21.68 -18.79 4.43
N PRO A 212 -22.06 -20.06 4.70
CA PRO A 212 -23.21 -20.68 4.06
C PRO A 212 -24.52 -19.97 4.47
N PRO A 213 -25.59 -19.99 3.65
CA PRO A 213 -26.82 -19.26 3.94
C PRO A 213 -27.50 -19.61 5.28
N GLY A 214 -27.29 -20.83 5.79
CA GLY A 214 -27.85 -21.30 7.05
C GLY A 214 -26.96 -21.10 8.29
N GLU A 215 -25.79 -20.47 8.16
CA GLU A 215 -24.93 -20.19 9.31
C GLU A 215 -25.61 -19.18 10.24
N ALA A 216 -25.69 -19.51 11.54
CA ALA A 216 -26.31 -18.64 12.53
C ALA A 216 -25.58 -17.29 12.61
N GLU A 217 -26.38 -16.21 12.69
CA GLU A 217 -25.90 -14.83 12.83
C GLU A 217 -25.01 -14.31 11.69
N ARG A 218 -25.08 -14.96 10.52
CA ARG A 218 -24.51 -14.50 9.25
C ARG A 218 -24.99 -13.09 8.88
N SER A 219 -24.08 -12.25 8.40
CA SER A 219 -24.40 -10.99 7.71
C SER A 219 -24.58 -11.21 6.19
N ASP A 220 -25.42 -10.39 5.55
CA ASP A 220 -25.64 -10.42 4.10
C ASP A 220 -24.36 -10.18 3.30
N HIS A 221 -23.40 -9.42 3.84
CA HIS A 221 -22.13 -9.08 3.19
C HIS A 221 -21.11 -10.22 3.13
N GLU A 222 -21.42 -11.36 3.74
CA GLU A 222 -20.56 -12.55 3.78
C GLU A 222 -20.84 -13.50 2.61
N GLY A 223 -21.72 -13.10 1.67
CA GLY A 223 -22.16 -13.93 0.55
C GLY A 223 -21.98 -13.29 -0.82
N PRO A 224 -22.13 -14.08 -1.90
CA PRO A 224 -22.31 -15.54 -1.87
C PRO A 224 -21.04 -16.25 -1.40
N GLN A 225 -21.21 -17.40 -0.72
CA GLN A 225 -20.07 -18.26 -0.41
C GLN A 225 -19.47 -18.76 -1.73
N HIS A 226 -18.16 -18.64 -1.89
CA HIS A 226 -17.49 -18.96 -3.15
C HIS A 226 -16.13 -19.63 -2.89
N ARG A 227 -15.64 -20.37 -3.88
CA ARG A 227 -14.37 -21.09 -3.78
C ARG A 227 -13.22 -20.17 -4.18
N VAL A 228 -12.23 -20.04 -3.30
CA VAL A 228 -10.98 -19.33 -3.56
C VAL A 228 -9.82 -20.34 -3.59
N THR A 229 -8.87 -20.17 -4.49
CA THR A 229 -7.66 -20.99 -4.61
C THR A 229 -6.42 -20.12 -4.51
N ILE A 230 -5.70 -20.23 -3.39
CA ILE A 230 -4.41 -19.57 -3.17
C ILE A 230 -3.32 -20.53 -3.65
N ALA A 231 -2.96 -20.41 -4.93
CA ALA A 231 -2.03 -21.31 -5.60
C ALA A 231 -0.55 -20.98 -5.32
N TYR A 232 -0.28 -19.83 -4.71
CA TYR A 232 1.05 -19.41 -4.29
C TYR A 232 1.24 -19.65 -2.79
N ARG A 233 2.50 -19.64 -2.36
CA ARG A 233 2.84 -19.71 -0.94
C ARG A 233 3.04 -18.29 -0.41
N PHE A 234 2.58 -18.08 0.80
CA PHE A 234 2.80 -16.84 1.54
C PHE A 234 3.03 -17.19 3.00
N ALA A 235 3.59 -16.27 3.76
CA ALA A 235 3.62 -16.35 5.20
C ALA A 235 2.70 -15.30 5.80
N LEU A 236 2.07 -15.62 6.92
CA LEU A 236 1.26 -14.67 7.68
C LEU A 236 1.87 -14.48 9.07
N GLY A 237 1.84 -13.26 9.59
CA GLY A 237 2.28 -12.98 10.95
C GLY A 237 1.57 -13.91 11.91
N ARG A 238 2.34 -14.61 12.76
CA ARG A 238 1.85 -15.53 13.79
C ARG A 238 0.90 -14.82 14.76
N TYR A 239 1.20 -13.54 15.00
CA TYR A 239 0.47 -12.61 15.85
C TYR A 239 0.10 -11.34 15.07
N ALA A 240 -0.84 -10.56 15.61
CA ALA A 240 -0.99 -9.16 15.22
C ALA A 240 0.30 -8.37 15.56
N VAL A 241 0.54 -7.27 14.85
CA VAL A 241 1.69 -6.39 15.15
C VAL A 241 1.53 -5.81 16.55
N THR A 242 2.54 -5.99 17.40
CA THR A 242 2.50 -5.53 18.79
C THR A 242 2.97 -4.08 18.92
N PHE A 243 2.65 -3.44 20.04
CA PHE A 243 3.20 -2.13 20.37
C PHE A 243 4.72 -2.12 20.38
N ASP A 244 5.40 -3.15 20.90
CA ASP A 244 6.88 -3.19 20.88
C ASP A 244 7.45 -3.11 19.46
N LYS A 245 6.85 -3.84 18.51
CA LYS A 245 7.29 -3.85 17.11
C LYS A 245 6.96 -2.52 16.43
N TYR A 246 5.78 -1.97 16.71
CA TYR A 246 5.35 -0.71 16.12
C TYR A 246 6.08 0.50 16.72
N ASP A 247 6.46 0.44 18.00
CA ASP A 247 7.25 1.47 18.68
C ASP A 247 8.64 1.56 18.09
N HIS A 248 9.26 0.41 17.82
CA HIS A 248 10.53 0.36 17.11
C HIS A 248 10.42 1.05 15.74
N PHE A 249 9.38 0.72 14.96
CA PHE A 249 9.07 1.42 13.71
C PHE A 249 8.94 2.94 13.90
N CYS A 250 8.20 3.40 14.92
CA CYS A 250 8.08 4.83 15.21
C CYS A 250 9.42 5.48 15.57
N GLU A 251 10.27 4.80 16.33
CA GLU A 251 11.56 5.31 16.79
C GLU A 251 12.56 5.48 15.64
N VAL A 252 12.63 4.50 14.73
CA VAL A 252 13.53 4.56 13.57
C VAL A 252 13.02 5.55 12.52
N THR A 253 11.71 5.62 12.29
CA THR A 253 11.10 6.53 11.30
C THR A 253 10.73 7.91 11.84
N LYS A 254 10.97 8.17 13.13
CA LYS A 254 10.62 9.41 13.83
C LYS A 254 9.12 9.76 13.76
N ARG A 255 8.25 8.74 13.64
CA ARG A 255 6.80 8.92 13.68
C ARG A 255 6.30 9.06 15.11
N LYS A 256 5.15 9.74 15.28
CA LYS A 256 4.46 9.78 16.56
C LYS A 256 3.89 8.40 16.89
N LYS A 257 4.18 7.92 18.12
CA LYS A 257 3.61 6.68 18.65
C LYS A 257 2.08 6.83 18.85
N PRO A 258 1.27 5.83 18.47
CA PRO A 258 -0.17 5.86 18.71
C PRO A 258 -0.49 5.67 20.19
N GLU A 259 -1.61 6.22 20.63
CA GLU A 259 -2.11 6.10 21.99
C GLU A 259 -2.52 4.65 22.30
N ASP A 260 -2.16 4.16 23.49
CA ASP A 260 -2.45 2.81 23.98
C ASP A 260 -3.69 2.74 24.87
N GLN A 261 -4.47 3.84 24.93
CA GLN A 261 -5.64 4.01 25.80
C GLN A 261 -5.34 3.86 27.31
N GLY A 262 -4.07 3.96 27.72
CA GLY A 262 -3.67 3.68 29.10
C GLY A 262 -3.76 2.21 29.48
N TRP A 263 -3.93 1.29 28.53
CA TRP A 263 -4.01 -0.15 28.78
C TRP A 263 -2.63 -0.82 28.89
N GLY A 264 -1.58 -0.06 28.59
CA GLY A 264 -0.22 -0.55 28.47
C GLY A 264 0.15 -0.91 27.02
N ARG A 265 1.44 -0.82 26.75
CA ARG A 265 2.08 -1.13 25.46
C ARG A 265 2.59 -2.59 25.46
N GLY A 266 3.81 -2.84 24.97
CA GLY A 266 4.43 -4.16 25.08
C GLY A 266 3.98 -5.13 23.99
N GLN A 267 3.69 -6.36 24.41
CA GLN A 267 3.18 -7.44 23.56
C GLN A 267 1.68 -7.34 23.24
N ARG A 268 1.00 -6.29 23.68
CA ARG A 268 -0.37 -6.00 23.23
C ARG A 268 -0.36 -5.62 21.74
N PRO A 269 -1.39 -5.97 20.97
CA PRO A 269 -1.51 -5.53 19.59
C PRO A 269 -1.54 -4.00 19.53
N VAL A 270 -0.87 -3.41 18.54
CA VAL A 270 -0.96 -1.99 18.27
C VAL A 270 -2.40 -1.65 17.88
N ILE A 271 -2.91 -0.55 18.44
CA ILE A 271 -4.24 -0.01 18.20
C ILE A 271 -4.15 1.48 17.83
N ASN A 272 -5.25 2.10 17.42
CA ASN A 272 -5.28 3.51 16.98
C ASN A 272 -4.39 3.80 15.76
N VAL A 273 -4.25 2.80 14.89
CA VAL A 273 -3.51 2.90 13.62
C VAL A 273 -4.50 2.89 12.45
N SER A 274 -4.24 3.77 11.49
CA SER A 274 -5.04 3.84 10.26
C SER A 274 -4.58 2.76 9.28
N TRP A 275 -5.36 2.53 8.22
CA TRP A 275 -4.92 1.63 7.16
C TRP A 275 -3.61 2.10 6.52
N PHE A 276 -3.44 3.42 6.36
CA PHE A 276 -2.22 4.00 5.81
C PHE A 276 -1.00 3.81 6.71
N ASP A 277 -1.18 3.81 8.04
CA ASP A 277 -0.07 3.48 8.95
C ASP A 277 0.32 2.01 8.87
N ALA A 278 -0.67 1.13 8.75
CA ALA A 278 -0.43 -0.30 8.61
C ALA A 278 0.35 -0.59 7.32
N VAL A 279 0.00 0.07 6.21
CA VAL A 279 0.77 0.03 4.96
C VAL A 279 2.19 0.58 5.15
N ALA A 280 2.34 1.75 5.77
CA ALA A 280 3.66 2.34 6.02
C ALA A 280 4.56 1.44 6.89
N TYR A 281 3.99 0.74 7.86
CA TYR A 281 4.71 -0.26 8.66
C TYR A 281 5.14 -1.45 7.79
N CYS A 282 4.27 -1.98 6.93
CA CYS A 282 4.62 -3.08 6.04
C CYS A 282 5.72 -2.68 5.05
N GLU A 283 5.66 -1.48 4.47
CA GLU A 283 6.68 -0.94 3.57
C GLU A 283 8.04 -0.79 4.28
N TRP A 284 8.03 -0.25 5.50
CA TRP A 284 9.23 -0.18 6.32
C TRP A 284 9.80 -1.56 6.62
N LEU A 285 8.96 -2.49 7.09
CA LEU A 285 9.38 -3.85 7.41
C LEU A 285 9.94 -4.58 6.16
N ALA A 286 9.33 -4.35 5.00
CA ALA A 286 9.80 -4.91 3.74
C ALA A 286 11.23 -4.46 3.40
N ASN A 287 11.51 -3.17 3.62
CA ASN A 287 12.84 -2.61 3.39
C ASN A 287 13.86 -3.10 4.43
N GLU A 288 13.52 -3.08 5.72
CA GLU A 288 14.46 -3.49 6.78
C GLU A 288 14.78 -4.99 6.77
N ALA A 289 13.81 -5.82 6.39
CA ALA A 289 14.01 -7.27 6.30
C ALA A 289 14.48 -7.73 4.90
N GLU A 290 14.49 -6.83 3.91
CA GLU A 290 14.71 -7.15 2.49
C GLU A 290 13.80 -8.29 2.00
N GLN A 291 12.53 -8.26 2.39
CA GLN A 291 11.53 -9.27 2.06
C GLN A 291 10.20 -8.61 1.65
N PRO A 292 9.35 -9.26 0.84
CA PRO A 292 8.13 -8.65 0.30
C PRO A 292 6.97 -8.63 1.31
N TYR A 293 7.14 -7.90 2.42
CA TYR A 293 6.11 -7.69 3.43
C TYR A 293 4.99 -6.75 2.93
N ARG A 294 3.75 -7.07 3.32
CA ARG A 294 2.53 -6.35 2.93
C ARG A 294 1.39 -6.63 3.92
N LEU A 295 0.26 -5.98 3.73
CA LEU A 295 -0.99 -6.46 4.34
C LEU A 295 -1.46 -7.74 3.64
N PRO A 296 -2.11 -8.67 4.35
CA PRO A 296 -2.81 -9.79 3.71
C PRO A 296 -3.98 -9.27 2.87
N SER A 297 -4.36 -10.03 1.84
CA SER A 297 -5.70 -9.90 1.27
C SER A 297 -6.75 -10.40 2.26
N GLU A 298 -8.00 -10.03 2.03
CA GLU A 298 -9.13 -10.54 2.80
C GLU A 298 -9.23 -12.06 2.68
N ALA A 299 -9.00 -12.59 1.48
CA ALA A 299 -9.04 -14.02 1.20
C ALA A 299 -7.92 -14.78 1.93
N GLU A 300 -6.69 -14.27 1.91
CA GLU A 300 -5.57 -14.82 2.66
C GLU A 300 -5.86 -14.84 4.17
N TRP A 301 -6.44 -13.75 4.69
CA TRP A 301 -6.79 -13.64 6.09
C TRP A 301 -7.84 -14.67 6.49
N GLU A 302 -8.92 -14.83 5.71
CA GLU A 302 -9.99 -15.80 6.02
C GLU A 302 -9.48 -17.24 5.91
N TYR A 303 -8.69 -17.52 4.87
CA TYR A 303 -8.08 -18.83 4.67
C TYR A 303 -7.24 -19.24 5.88
N ALA A 304 -6.38 -18.33 6.33
CA ALA A 304 -5.55 -18.52 7.51
C ALA A 304 -6.37 -18.59 8.80
N CYS A 305 -7.46 -17.84 8.92
CA CYS A 305 -8.36 -17.86 10.08
C CYS A 305 -9.00 -19.25 10.25
N ARG A 306 -9.54 -19.79 9.14
CA ARG A 306 -10.20 -21.10 9.08
C ARG A 306 -9.25 -22.25 9.28
N ALA A 307 -8.00 -22.14 8.81
CA ALA A 307 -6.97 -23.17 8.96
C ALA A 307 -7.45 -24.59 8.58
N GLY A 308 -8.24 -24.67 7.51
CA GLY A 308 -8.81 -25.93 6.98
C GLY A 308 -10.22 -26.27 7.47
N THR A 309 -10.80 -25.53 8.42
CA THR A 309 -12.18 -25.77 8.84
C THR A 309 -13.20 -25.03 7.98
N THR A 310 -14.45 -25.54 8.00
CA THR A 310 -15.59 -24.93 7.32
C THR A 310 -16.60 -24.32 8.30
N THR A 311 -16.36 -24.49 9.59
CA THR A 311 -17.22 -24.04 10.69
C THR A 311 -17.03 -22.53 10.96
N PRO A 312 -17.97 -21.89 11.69
CA PRO A 312 -17.85 -20.48 12.09
C PRO A 312 -16.58 -20.15 12.87
N TYR A 313 -16.06 -21.10 13.64
CA TYR A 313 -14.81 -20.97 14.39
C TYR A 313 -13.84 -22.11 14.02
N TRP A 314 -12.53 -21.90 14.10
CA TRP A 314 -11.59 -23.00 13.84
C TRP A 314 -11.78 -24.20 14.79
N TRP A 315 -12.44 -23.99 15.93
CA TRP A 315 -12.70 -25.03 16.92
C TRP A 315 -14.10 -25.65 16.87
N GLY A 316 -14.94 -25.27 15.90
CA GLY A 316 -16.29 -25.82 15.73
C GLY A 316 -17.37 -24.74 15.55
N ASP A 317 -18.60 -25.11 15.87
CA ASP A 317 -19.80 -24.31 15.56
C ASP A 317 -20.23 -23.34 16.67
N GLU A 318 -19.76 -23.58 17.90
CA GLU A 318 -20.17 -22.81 19.06
C GLU A 318 -19.07 -21.85 19.55
N LEU A 319 -19.48 -20.63 19.90
CA LEU A 319 -18.59 -19.67 20.55
C LEU A 319 -18.12 -20.25 21.88
N THR A 320 -16.81 -20.34 22.07
CA THR A 320 -16.21 -20.73 23.35
C THR A 320 -15.43 -19.54 23.91
N PRO A 321 -16.00 -18.73 24.83
CA PRO A 321 -15.36 -17.51 25.35
C PRO A 321 -13.94 -17.71 25.88
N LYS A 322 -13.62 -18.89 26.43
CA LYS A 322 -12.29 -19.23 26.95
C LYS A 322 -11.19 -19.40 25.87
N LYS A 323 -11.54 -19.37 24.59
CA LYS A 323 -10.61 -19.54 23.46
C LYS A 323 -10.25 -18.23 22.76
N ILE A 324 -10.79 -17.12 23.23
CA ILE A 324 -10.62 -15.79 22.63
C ILE A 324 -10.60 -14.75 23.75
N ASN A 325 -10.07 -13.56 23.46
CA ASN A 325 -10.23 -12.38 24.30
C ASN A 325 -11.70 -11.90 24.34
N TYR A 326 -12.52 -12.62 25.11
CA TYR A 326 -13.91 -12.31 25.41
C TYR A 326 -13.97 -11.57 26.75
N PRO A 327 -14.36 -10.29 26.80
CA PRO A 327 -14.26 -9.55 28.03
C PRO A 327 -15.39 -9.92 29.01
N GLU A 328 -15.04 -10.06 30.29
CA GLU A 328 -16.02 -10.27 31.35
C GLU A 328 -16.85 -8.99 31.63
N SER A 329 -16.35 -7.80 31.24
CA SER A 329 -16.99 -6.49 31.43
C SER A 329 -16.78 -5.56 30.23
N PHE A 330 -17.77 -4.73 29.88
CA PHE A 330 -17.68 -3.78 28.78
C PHE A 330 -17.46 -2.33 29.26
N PRO A 331 -16.57 -1.54 28.62
CA PRO A 331 -15.66 -1.93 27.54
C PRO A 331 -14.52 -2.83 28.05
N GLY A 332 -14.19 -3.85 27.26
CA GLY A 332 -12.99 -4.66 27.46
C GLY A 332 -11.71 -3.94 27.07
N LYS A 333 -10.58 -4.63 27.16
CA LYS A 333 -9.26 -4.18 26.68
C LYS A 333 -8.62 -5.28 25.84
N THR A 334 -7.56 -4.95 25.11
CA THR A 334 -6.71 -5.95 24.45
C THR A 334 -6.17 -6.98 25.46
N SER A 335 -5.65 -8.09 24.98
CA SER A 335 -4.75 -9.00 25.71
C SER A 335 -3.38 -8.97 25.03
N GLU A 336 -2.33 -9.44 25.71
CA GLU A 336 -1.06 -9.70 25.02
C GLU A 336 -1.28 -10.73 23.92
N VAL A 337 -0.64 -10.53 22.77
CA VAL A 337 -0.78 -11.48 21.66
C VAL A 337 -0.37 -12.89 22.09
N GLY A 338 -1.10 -13.89 21.63
CA GLY A 338 -0.83 -15.28 22.01
C GLY A 338 -1.32 -15.70 23.39
N SER A 339 -2.12 -14.87 24.08
CA SER A 339 -2.76 -15.26 25.35
C SER A 339 -3.82 -16.36 25.16
N ASP A 340 -4.42 -16.43 23.97
CA ASP A 340 -5.45 -17.40 23.61
C ASP A 340 -4.88 -18.62 22.85
N SER A 341 -5.68 -19.66 22.62
CA SER A 341 -5.24 -20.82 21.84
C SER A 341 -5.02 -20.47 20.36
N PRO A 342 -3.93 -20.93 19.72
CA PRO A 342 -3.76 -20.78 18.29
C PRO A 342 -4.74 -21.69 17.53
N ASN A 343 -5.01 -21.33 16.27
CA ASN A 343 -5.68 -22.25 15.36
C ASN A 343 -4.76 -23.41 14.92
N PRO A 344 -5.26 -24.41 14.17
CA PRO A 344 -4.46 -25.56 13.72
C PRO A 344 -3.19 -25.23 12.91
N TRP A 345 -3.06 -23.98 12.44
CA TRP A 345 -1.88 -23.49 11.73
C TRP A 345 -0.96 -22.64 12.62
N ASP A 346 -1.09 -22.72 13.94
CA ASP A 346 -0.25 -21.98 14.90
C ASP A 346 -0.39 -20.45 14.80
N ILE A 347 -1.54 -19.96 14.32
CA ILE A 347 -1.83 -18.52 14.22
C ILE A 347 -2.79 -18.13 15.34
N PHE A 348 -2.40 -17.09 16.07
CA PHE A 348 -3.11 -16.62 17.26
C PHE A 348 -4.02 -15.43 16.94
N ASP A 349 -4.99 -15.19 17.83
CA ASP A 349 -5.83 -14.00 17.84
C ASP A 349 -6.61 -13.77 16.53
N MET A 350 -6.94 -14.85 15.79
CA MET A 350 -7.69 -14.73 14.53
C MET A 350 -9.19 -14.46 14.77
N HIS A 351 -9.73 -14.92 15.89
CA HIS A 351 -11.13 -14.73 16.26
C HIS A 351 -11.32 -13.69 17.37
N GLY A 352 -10.44 -12.69 17.52
CA GLY A 352 -10.60 -11.72 18.60
C GLY A 352 -9.40 -10.81 18.83
N ASN A 353 -9.35 -10.23 20.02
CA ASN A 353 -8.37 -9.23 20.43
C ASN A 353 -8.56 -7.90 19.66
N VAL A 354 -8.16 -7.80 18.40
CA VAL A 354 -8.37 -6.58 17.58
C VAL A 354 -8.91 -6.93 16.20
N THR A 355 -9.71 -6.03 15.63
CA THR A 355 -9.97 -6.11 14.17
C THR A 355 -8.71 -5.75 13.41
N GLN A 356 -8.55 -6.33 12.23
CA GLN A 356 -7.30 -6.28 11.50
C GLN A 356 -7.54 -5.71 10.11
N TRP A 357 -6.80 -4.66 9.76
CA TRP A 357 -6.76 -4.13 8.40
C TRP A 357 -6.25 -5.19 7.42
N VAL A 358 -6.91 -5.29 6.27
CA VAL A 358 -6.45 -6.05 5.10
C VAL A 358 -6.30 -5.13 3.90
N ALA A 359 -5.71 -5.60 2.81
CA ALA A 359 -5.42 -4.78 1.62
C ALA A 359 -6.69 -4.32 0.87
N ASP A 360 -7.76 -5.08 0.96
CA ASP A 360 -8.96 -5.01 0.12
C ASP A 360 -9.80 -3.75 0.33
N ILE A 361 -10.43 -3.31 -0.77
CA ILE A 361 -11.52 -2.34 -0.76
C ILE A 361 -12.78 -3.05 -0.27
N TRP A 362 -13.63 -2.32 0.46
CA TRP A 362 -14.92 -2.87 0.86
C TRP A 362 -15.88 -3.02 -0.33
N HIS A 363 -16.57 -4.17 -0.37
CA HIS A 363 -17.70 -4.47 -1.24
C HIS A 363 -18.82 -5.10 -0.41
N ASP A 364 -20.07 -4.80 -0.77
CA ASP A 364 -21.26 -5.23 -0.02
C ASP A 364 -21.56 -6.73 -0.13
N GLY A 365 -20.69 -7.50 -0.78
CA GLY A 365 -20.76 -8.95 -0.90
C GLY A 365 -19.61 -9.47 -1.76
N TYR A 366 -19.64 -10.75 -2.09
CA TYR A 366 -18.63 -11.44 -2.89
C TYR A 366 -19.02 -11.64 -4.37
N GLN A 367 -20.01 -10.90 -4.85
CA GLN A 367 -20.39 -10.94 -6.26
C GLN A 367 -19.27 -10.34 -7.11
N GLY A 368 -18.55 -11.18 -7.86
CA GLY A 368 -17.39 -10.74 -8.66
C GLY A 368 -16.06 -10.69 -7.87
N ALA A 369 -16.00 -11.28 -6.68
CA ALA A 369 -14.78 -11.35 -5.89
C ALA A 369 -13.67 -12.15 -6.61
N PRO A 370 -12.38 -11.77 -6.44
CA PRO A 370 -11.26 -12.56 -6.92
C PRO A 370 -11.27 -13.98 -6.34
N VAL A 371 -10.92 -14.97 -7.17
CA VAL A 371 -10.92 -16.40 -6.80
C VAL A 371 -9.52 -16.99 -6.62
N ASP A 372 -8.49 -16.16 -6.72
CA ASP A 372 -7.06 -16.56 -6.71
C ASP A 372 -6.33 -16.14 -5.42
N GLY A 373 -7.05 -15.55 -4.46
CA GLY A 373 -6.48 -15.04 -3.22
C GLY A 373 -5.90 -13.63 -3.32
N SER A 374 -5.93 -12.99 -4.49
CA SER A 374 -5.52 -11.58 -4.62
C SER A 374 -6.48 -10.65 -3.86
N ALA A 375 -5.97 -9.48 -3.48
CA ALA A 375 -6.79 -8.44 -2.84
C ALA A 375 -7.77 -7.83 -3.85
N TRP A 376 -9.02 -7.62 -3.42
CA TRP A 376 -10.04 -6.99 -4.24
C TRP A 376 -9.91 -5.47 -4.22
N THR A 377 -9.24 -4.94 -5.25
CA THR A 377 -8.91 -3.51 -5.35
C THR A 377 -9.73 -2.73 -6.39
N GLU A 378 -10.64 -3.39 -7.09
CA GLU A 378 -11.48 -2.81 -8.15
C GLU A 378 -12.88 -2.46 -7.64
N ARG A 379 -13.53 -1.38 -8.10
CA ARG A 379 -14.94 -1.07 -7.79
C ARG A 379 -15.66 -0.50 -9.02
N GLU A 380 -16.94 -0.84 -9.19
CA GLU A 380 -17.78 -0.36 -10.30
C GLU A 380 -18.36 1.06 -10.08
N GLU A 381 -18.44 1.55 -8.83
CA GLU A 381 -19.18 2.79 -8.50
C GLU A 381 -18.32 4.04 -8.20
N LYS A 382 -18.91 5.19 -8.55
CA LYS A 382 -18.39 6.57 -8.47
C LYS A 382 -18.33 7.19 -7.06
N ASP A 383 -18.65 6.44 -6.00
CA ASP A 383 -18.68 7.03 -4.65
C ASP A 383 -17.28 7.16 -4.03
N SER A 384 -17.04 8.35 -3.51
CA SER A 384 -15.77 9.01 -3.24
C SER A 384 -15.02 8.56 -1.98
N ARG A 385 -15.50 7.51 -1.29
CA ARG A 385 -14.88 7.01 -0.05
C ARG A 385 -14.30 5.63 -0.29
N LEU A 386 -12.98 5.54 -0.44
CA LEU A 386 -12.25 4.28 -0.53
C LEU A 386 -12.24 3.57 0.83
N VAL A 387 -13.37 2.98 1.20
CA VAL A 387 -13.52 2.21 2.43
C VAL A 387 -12.67 0.92 2.33
N ARG A 388 -12.05 0.52 3.44
CA ARG A 388 -11.19 -0.68 3.52
C ARG A 388 -11.82 -1.75 4.38
N VAL A 389 -11.59 -3.01 3.99
CA VAL A 389 -12.05 -4.16 4.75
C VAL A 389 -11.27 -4.31 6.05
N ILE A 390 -11.96 -4.73 7.10
CA ILE A 390 -11.39 -5.18 8.36
C ILE A 390 -11.91 -6.58 8.66
N ARG A 391 -11.01 -7.44 9.14
CA ARG A 391 -11.34 -8.83 9.50
C ARG A 391 -11.09 -9.10 10.97
N GLY A 392 -11.51 -10.27 11.44
CA GLY A 392 -11.49 -10.64 12.84
C GLY A 392 -12.56 -9.91 13.65
N SER A 393 -12.27 -9.73 14.93
CA SER A 393 -13.22 -9.21 15.89
C SER A 393 -12.54 -8.40 16.98
N THR A 394 -13.34 -7.79 17.84
CA THR A 394 -12.90 -7.03 19.00
C THR A 394 -13.43 -7.69 20.28
N TRP A 395 -13.10 -7.15 21.44
CA TRP A 395 -13.72 -7.52 22.73
C TRP A 395 -15.18 -7.04 22.85
N ASN A 396 -16.04 -7.32 21.87
CA ASN A 396 -17.47 -7.03 21.98
C ASN A 396 -18.22 -8.31 22.36
N ASN A 397 -19.24 -8.23 23.22
CA ASN A 397 -19.94 -9.40 23.78
C ASN A 397 -20.91 -10.10 22.82
N PHE A 398 -20.94 -9.74 21.53
CA PHE A 398 -21.82 -10.40 20.57
C PHE A 398 -21.10 -11.50 19.78
N ALA A 399 -21.65 -12.72 19.84
CA ALA A 399 -21.08 -13.91 19.22
C ALA A 399 -20.85 -13.77 17.71
N TRP A 400 -21.78 -13.14 17.00
CA TRP A 400 -21.69 -12.88 15.56
C TRP A 400 -20.44 -12.14 15.12
N ASN A 401 -19.82 -11.39 16.03
CA ASN A 401 -18.65 -10.59 15.72
C ASN A 401 -17.39 -11.46 15.54
N PHE A 402 -17.36 -12.70 16.05
CA PHE A 402 -16.16 -13.52 16.18
C PHE A 402 -15.98 -14.60 15.10
N ARG A 403 -16.94 -14.77 14.18
CA ARG A 403 -16.91 -15.83 13.16
C ARG A 403 -15.83 -15.58 12.10
N SER A 404 -15.26 -16.64 11.51
CA SER A 404 -14.25 -16.56 10.45
C SER A 404 -14.72 -15.73 9.25
N ALA A 405 -15.98 -15.89 8.86
CA ALA A 405 -16.59 -15.19 7.72
C ALA A 405 -16.95 -13.73 8.03
N ARG A 406 -16.95 -13.30 9.30
CA ARG A 406 -17.39 -11.95 9.65
C ARG A 406 -16.50 -10.91 8.98
N ARG A 407 -17.12 -10.01 8.24
CA ARG A 407 -16.44 -8.86 7.61
C ARG A 407 -16.89 -7.58 8.29
N GLY A 408 -16.03 -6.58 8.26
CA GLY A 408 -16.39 -5.22 8.60
C GLY A 408 -15.64 -4.26 7.69
N TRP A 409 -15.90 -2.98 7.89
CA TRP A 409 -15.24 -1.94 7.12
C TRP A 409 -15.01 -0.70 7.96
N ASN A 410 -14.06 0.12 7.53
CA ASN A 410 -13.81 1.45 8.07
C ASN A 410 -13.20 2.35 7.00
N LEU A 411 -13.29 3.67 7.20
CA LEU A 411 -12.51 4.61 6.39
C LEU A 411 -11.01 4.43 6.68
N PRO A 412 -10.15 4.46 5.65
CA PRO A 412 -8.72 4.14 5.79
C PRO A 412 -7.95 5.14 6.64
N VAL A 413 -8.51 6.34 6.84
CA VAL A 413 -7.96 7.39 7.71
C VAL A 413 -8.33 7.20 9.18
N ASN A 414 -9.36 6.41 9.48
CA ASN A 414 -9.85 6.26 10.84
C ASN A 414 -8.87 5.45 11.68
N ARG A 415 -8.79 5.82 12.95
CA ARG A 415 -7.95 5.20 13.96
C ARG A 415 -8.86 4.82 15.11
N TYR A 416 -9.05 3.52 15.34
CA TYR A 416 -9.88 3.04 16.43
C TYR A 416 -9.07 2.26 17.44
N TYR A 417 -9.46 2.38 18.70
CA TYR A 417 -8.79 1.75 19.83
C TYR A 417 -8.96 0.22 19.85
N TYR A 418 -9.79 -0.33 18.98
CA TYR A 418 -10.05 -1.76 18.82
C TYR A 418 -9.50 -2.34 17.52
N GLN A 419 -8.74 -1.55 16.77
CA GLN A 419 -8.32 -1.86 15.41
C GLN A 419 -6.81 -1.80 15.29
N GLY A 420 -6.22 -2.90 14.83
CA GLY A 420 -4.82 -3.07 14.51
C GLY A 420 -4.65 -3.72 13.14
N PHE A 421 -3.59 -4.51 12.99
CA PHE A 421 -3.30 -5.25 11.75
C PHE A 421 -2.30 -6.38 12.00
N ARG A 422 -2.17 -7.27 11.03
CA ARG A 422 -1.06 -8.22 10.93
C ARG A 422 -0.44 -8.13 9.54
N VAL A 423 0.78 -8.63 9.41
CA VAL A 423 1.53 -8.60 8.15
C VAL A 423 1.44 -9.94 7.43
N ALA A 424 1.55 -9.90 6.11
CA ALA A 424 1.78 -11.05 5.24
C ALA A 424 3.09 -10.84 4.47
N MET A 425 3.65 -11.92 3.95
CA MET A 425 4.86 -11.91 3.12
C MET A 425 4.70 -12.91 1.98
N THR A 426 4.88 -12.47 0.75
CA THR A 426 4.87 -13.38 -0.40
C THR A 426 6.13 -14.26 -0.38
N LEU A 427 5.99 -15.56 -0.63
CA LEU A 427 7.14 -16.49 -0.72
C LEU A 427 7.37 -16.87 -2.19
N GLU A 428 8.64 -16.87 -2.61
CA GLU A 428 9.07 -17.35 -3.94
C GLU A 428 9.15 -18.88 -4.03
#